data_AF-A0A418YU97-F1
#
_entry.id   AF-A0A418YU97-F1
#
_cell.length_a   1.000
_cell.length_b   1.000
_cell.length_c   1.000
_cell.angle_alpha   90.00
_cell.angle_beta   90.00
_cell.angle_gamma   90.00
#
_symmetry.space_group_name_H-M   'P 1'
#
loop_
_entity.id
_entity.type
_entity.pdbx_description
1 polymer ?
#
loop_
_entity_poly.entity_id
_entity_poly.type
_entity_poly.pdbx_seq_one_letter_code
_entity_poly.pdbx_strand_id
1 'polypeptide(L)'
;MQNLAGTVSVDGDIYEWELRREPQWSDAEGWKGMTVALSQQDCQRGAVLEFPPPKRLLKGLQRGRLQINDAIIARGIRAALLAGWEPASRGKPMVFTVDADGN
;
A
#
# COMPACT_ATOMS: atom_id res chain seq x y z
N MET A 1 -8.60 6.35 15.55
CA MET A 1 -7.77 7.03 14.54
C MET A 1 -7.57 6.09 13.37
N GLN A 2 -7.60 6.61 12.14
CA GLN A 2 -7.12 5.84 10.98
C GLN A 2 -5.60 5.98 10.99
N ASN A 3 -4.87 4.89 11.14
CA ASN A 3 -3.40 4.97 11.12
C ASN A 3 -2.98 5.17 9.67
N LEU A 4 -2.36 6.32 9.40
CA LEU A 4 -1.81 6.66 8.09
C LEU A 4 -0.35 6.21 7.98
N ALA A 5 0.22 5.65 9.04
CA ALA A 5 1.55 5.08 9.05
C ALA A 5 1.62 4.01 10.15
N GLY A 6 2.55 3.07 10.01
CA GLY A 6 2.79 2.02 10.97
C GLY A 6 3.99 1.15 10.63
N THR A 7 4.19 0.13 11.45
CA THR A 7 5.22 -0.90 11.25
C THR A 7 4.58 -2.27 11.25
N VAL A 8 5.06 -3.15 10.38
CA VAL A 8 4.59 -4.54 10.28
C VAL A 8 5.78 -5.47 10.15
N SER A 9 5.73 -6.62 10.83
CA SER A 9 6.71 -7.67 10.64
C SER A 9 6.25 -8.63 9.55
N VAL A 10 7.09 -8.83 8.54
CA VAL A 10 6.85 -9.77 7.44
C VAL A 10 8.08 -10.66 7.31
N ASP A 11 7.88 -11.97 7.43
CA ASP A 11 8.96 -12.98 7.29
C ASP A 11 10.12 -12.85 8.29
N GLY A 12 9.92 -12.11 9.38
CA GLY A 12 10.96 -11.83 10.39
C GLY A 12 11.64 -10.48 10.23
N ASP A 13 11.41 -9.79 9.11
CA ASP A 13 11.87 -8.42 8.86
C ASP A 13 10.81 -7.40 9.27
N ILE A 14 11.26 -6.22 9.73
CA ILE A 14 10.37 -5.11 10.08
C ILE A 14 10.29 -4.15 8.89
N TYR A 15 9.06 -3.87 8.47
CA TYR A 15 8.77 -2.91 7.42
C TYR A 15 7.93 -1.77 7.99
N GLU A 16 8.36 -0.56 7.69
CA GLU A 16 7.63 0.68 7.90
C GLU A 16 6.74 0.94 6.69
N TRP A 17 5.52 1.41 6.94
CA TRP A 17 4.59 1.80 5.89
C TRP A 17 3.99 3.17 6.21
N GLU A 18 3.77 3.97 5.18
CA GLU A 18 3.18 5.30 5.25
C GLU A 18 2.20 5.50 4.09
N LEU A 19 0.95 5.82 4.42
CA LEU A 19 -0.08 6.23 3.48
C LEU A 19 0.21 7.64 2.96
N ARG A 20 0.71 7.71 1.72
CA ARG A 20 1.01 8.96 1.02
C ARG A 20 -0.24 9.62 0.43
N ARG A 21 -1.20 8.79 -0.01
CA ARG A 21 -2.43 9.27 -0.64
C ARG A 21 -3.61 8.41 -0.22
N GLU A 22 -4.59 9.04 0.43
CA GLU A 22 -5.86 8.41 0.77
C GLU A 22 -6.78 8.25 -0.45
N PRO A 23 -7.64 7.21 -0.46
CA PRO A 23 -8.67 7.06 -1.48
C PRO A 23 -9.68 8.20 -1.37
N GLN A 24 -9.72 9.03 -2.39
CA GLN A 24 -10.61 10.19 -2.45
C GLN A 24 -11.52 10.10 -3.67
N TRP A 25 -12.81 10.35 -3.44
CA TRP A 25 -13.74 10.65 -4.52
C TRP A 25 -13.54 12.10 -4.97
N SER A 26 -13.39 12.28 -6.28
CA SER A 26 -13.38 13.60 -6.93
C SER A 26 -14.44 13.62 -8.01
N ASP A 27 -15.33 14.60 -8.01
CA ASP A 27 -16.41 14.70 -9.00
C ASP A 27 -15.90 14.86 -10.46
N ALA A 28 -14.67 15.34 -10.63
CA ALA A 28 -14.04 15.53 -11.95
C ALA A 28 -13.30 14.29 -12.51
N GLU A 29 -12.70 13.46 -11.66
CA GLU A 29 -11.85 12.32 -12.07
C GLU A 29 -12.35 10.96 -11.52
N GLY A 30 -13.45 10.95 -10.78
CA GLY A 30 -13.98 9.76 -10.12
C GLY A 30 -13.16 9.35 -8.89
N TRP A 31 -13.13 8.05 -8.61
CA TRP A 31 -12.35 7.51 -7.49
C TRP A 31 -10.85 7.56 -7.80
N LYS A 32 -10.10 8.32 -7.00
CA LYS A 32 -8.64 8.21 -6.98
C LYS A 32 -8.22 7.08 -6.06
N GLY A 33 -7.29 6.27 -6.56
CA GLY A 33 -6.67 5.19 -5.82
C GLY A 33 -5.86 5.71 -4.62
N MET A 34 -5.33 4.76 -3.88
CA MET A 34 -4.55 4.97 -2.68
C MET A 34 -3.08 4.64 -2.93
N THR A 35 -2.17 5.38 -2.30
CA THR A 35 -0.73 5.18 -2.47
C THR A 35 -0.06 5.02 -1.12
N VAL A 36 0.60 3.89 -0.89
CA VAL A 36 1.32 3.58 0.35
C VAL A 36 2.80 3.44 0.04
N ALA A 37 3.65 4.21 0.70
CA ALA A 37 5.09 3.99 0.70
C ALA A 37 5.44 2.91 1.73
N LEU A 38 6.33 2.01 1.34
CA LEU A 38 6.92 0.97 2.17
C LEU A 38 8.42 1.22 2.27
N SER A 39 9.00 0.95 3.43
CA SER A 39 10.44 0.96 3.66
C SER A 39 10.78 -0.17 4.61
N GLN A 40 11.84 -0.92 4.34
CA GLN A 40 12.34 -1.88 5.33
C GLN A 40 13.19 -1.12 6.35
N GLN A 41 13.03 -1.46 7.64
CA GLN A 41 13.89 -0.93 8.68
C GLN A 41 15.36 -1.27 8.33
N ASP A 42 16.27 -0.31 8.50
CA ASP A 42 17.69 -0.40 8.10
C ASP A 42 17.99 -0.31 6.59
N CYS A 43 16.98 -0.20 5.72
CA CYS A 43 17.17 -0.04 4.27
C CYS A 43 16.77 1.36 3.77
N GLN A 44 17.57 1.91 2.85
CA GLN A 44 17.27 3.20 2.20
C GLN A 44 16.32 3.09 1.00
N ARG A 45 16.06 1.88 0.47
CA ARG A 45 15.18 1.69 -0.68
C ARG A 45 13.75 1.39 -0.22
N GLY A 46 12.86 2.32 -0.53
CA GLY A 46 11.42 2.10 -0.37
C GLY A 46 10.78 1.44 -1.59
N ALA A 47 9.61 0.85 -1.39
CA ALA A 47 8.63 0.55 -2.44
C ALA A 47 7.44 1.48 -2.31
N VAL A 48 6.66 1.62 -3.36
CA VAL A 48 5.37 2.31 -3.34
C VAL A 48 4.33 1.35 -3.84
N LEU A 49 3.33 1.06 -3.02
CA LEU A 49 2.15 0.31 -3.41
C LEU A 49 1.05 1.27 -3.84
N GLU A 50 0.63 1.16 -5.09
CA GLU A 50 -0.56 1.82 -5.59
C GLU A 50 -1.73 0.85 -5.58
N PHE A 51 -2.73 1.19 -4.78
CA PHE A 51 -3.98 0.45 -4.68
C PHE A 51 -5.03 1.14 -5.55
N PRO A 52 -5.54 0.49 -6.61
CA PRO A 52 -6.64 1.03 -7.38
C PRO A 52 -7.89 1.12 -6.51
N PRO A 53 -8.84 2.01 -6.83
CA PRO A 53 -10.06 2.14 -6.06
C PRO A 53 -10.84 0.83 -6.08
N PRO A 54 -11.20 0.25 -4.91
CA PRO A 54 -11.91 -1.01 -4.88
C PRO A 54 -13.20 -0.96 -5.71
N LYS A 55 -13.49 -2.03 -6.44
CA LYS A 55 -14.71 -2.14 -7.27
C LYS A 55 -16.00 -1.93 -6.46
N ARG A 56 -15.97 -2.15 -5.15
CA ARG A 56 -17.06 -1.84 -4.22
C ARG A 56 -17.33 -0.34 -4.09
N LEU A 57 -16.29 0.50 -4.11
CA LEU A 57 -16.41 1.94 -4.14
C LEU A 57 -16.94 2.42 -5.50
N LEU A 58 -16.49 1.80 -6.59
CA LEU A 58 -17.03 2.06 -7.94
C LEU A 58 -18.53 1.73 -8.06
N LYS A 59 -19.04 0.79 -7.26
CA LYS A 59 -20.48 0.45 -7.18
C LYS A 59 -21.31 1.40 -6.31
N GLY A 60 -20.77 2.55 -5.90
CA GLY A 60 -21.49 3.56 -5.11
C GLY A 60 -21.68 3.17 -3.64
N LEU A 61 -21.03 2.09 -3.19
CA LEU A 61 -21.06 1.73 -1.78
C LEU A 61 -20.24 2.77 -1.00
N GLN A 62 -20.87 3.32 0.05
CA GLN A 62 -20.29 4.33 0.94
C GLN A 62 -18.87 3.94 1.37
N ARG A 63 -18.05 4.94 1.73
CA ARG A 63 -16.69 4.85 2.31
C ARG A 63 -16.68 4.08 3.64
N GLY A 64 -17.23 2.87 3.69
CA GLY A 64 -17.11 1.97 4.82
C GLY A 64 -15.62 1.78 5.02
N ARG A 65 -15.11 2.36 6.12
CA ARG A 65 -13.69 2.61 6.43
C ARG A 65 -12.77 1.70 5.63
N LEU A 66 -12.05 2.25 4.66
CA LEU A 66 -10.91 1.55 4.08
C LEU A 66 -9.85 1.47 5.20
N GLN A 67 -9.96 0.46 6.06
CA GLN A 67 -9.02 0.25 7.14
C GLN A 67 -7.79 -0.38 6.53
N ILE A 68 -6.74 0.43 6.37
CA ILE A 68 -5.41 -0.13 6.20
C ILE A 68 -5.09 -0.84 7.50
N ASN A 69 -5.11 -2.16 7.42
CA ASN A 69 -4.69 -3.05 8.49
C ASN A 69 -3.33 -3.64 8.13
N ASP A 70 -2.55 -4.00 9.14
CA ASP A 70 -1.22 -4.58 8.98
C ASP A 70 -1.26 -5.84 8.09
N ALA A 71 -2.36 -6.58 8.08
CA ALA A 71 -2.57 -7.73 7.20
C ALA A 71 -2.57 -7.36 5.70
N ILE A 72 -3.19 -6.23 5.32
CA ILE A 72 -3.22 -5.76 3.93
C ILE A 72 -1.82 -5.31 3.52
N ILE A 73 -1.13 -4.58 4.40
CA ILE A 73 0.24 -4.14 4.15
C ILE A 73 1.20 -5.33 4.05
N ALA A 74 1.13 -6.29 4.98
CA ALA A 74 1.94 -7.50 4.95
C ALA A 74 1.73 -8.28 3.64
N ARG A 75 0.50 -8.36 3.16
CA ARG A 75 0.19 -9.03 1.89
C ARG A 75 0.75 -8.25 0.70
N GLY A 76 0.60 -6.92 0.68
CA GLY A 76 1.19 -6.06 -0.34
C GLY A 76 2.72 -6.11 -0.38
N ILE A 77 3.38 -6.15 0.80
CA ILE A 77 4.82 -6.36 0.92
C ILE A 77 5.20 -7.71 0.31
N ARG A 78 4.53 -8.81 0.70
CA ARG A 78 4.79 -10.14 0.12
C ARG A 78 4.59 -10.16 -1.39
N ALA A 79 3.53 -9.53 -1.89
CA ALA A 79 3.27 -9.42 -3.33
C ALA A 79 4.40 -8.64 -4.04
N ALA A 80 4.87 -7.53 -3.46
CA ALA A 80 6.01 -6.79 -3.98
C ALA A 80 7.29 -7.64 -3.96
N LEU A 81 7.60 -8.33 -2.86
CA LEU A 81 8.74 -9.25 -2.76
C LEU A 81 8.67 -10.35 -3.82
N LEU A 82 7.49 -10.98 -3.99
CA LEU A 82 7.25 -11.99 -5.03
C LEU A 82 7.37 -11.42 -6.45
N ALA A 83 7.03 -10.14 -6.64
CA ALA A 83 7.20 -9.42 -7.90
C ALA A 83 8.66 -9.00 -8.17
N GLY A 84 9.60 -9.33 -7.28
CA GLY A 84 11.03 -9.00 -7.42
C GLY A 84 11.42 -7.68 -6.75
N TRP A 85 10.63 -7.18 -5.80
CA TRP A 85 11.08 -6.09 -4.93
C TRP A 85 12.18 -6.59 -4.01
N GLU A 86 13.35 -5.98 -4.12
CA GLU A 86 14.49 -6.25 -3.24
C GLU A 86 14.78 -4.99 -2.41
N PRO A 87 14.39 -4.94 -1.13
CA PRO A 87 14.65 -3.79 -0.26
C PRO A 87 16.14 -3.59 0.06
N ALA A 88 16.92 -4.67 0.07
CA ALA A 88 18.38 -4.63 0.20
C ALA A 88 19.11 -4.14 -1.07
N SER A 89 18.42 -4.12 -2.22
CA SER A 89 19.00 -3.69 -3.49
C SER A 89 19.03 -2.15 -3.56
N ARG A 90 20.09 -1.56 -4.11
CA ARG A 90 20.27 -0.08 -4.18
C ARG A 90 19.64 0.47 -5.46
N GLY A 91 18.69 1.41 -5.35
CA GLY A 91 18.06 2.02 -6.52
C GLY A 91 16.82 2.88 -6.24
N LYS A 92 16.15 3.35 -7.30
CA LYS A 92 14.91 4.12 -7.22
C LYS A 92 13.77 3.31 -6.57
N PRO A 93 12.83 3.97 -5.87
CA PRO A 93 11.66 3.30 -5.33
C PRO A 93 10.84 2.67 -6.46
N MET A 94 10.46 1.42 -6.27
CA MET A 94 9.67 0.66 -7.25
C MET A 94 8.20 0.82 -6.92
N VAL A 95 7.40 1.10 -7.95
CA VAL A 95 5.96 1.24 -7.83
C VAL A 95 5.32 -0.09 -8.21
N PHE A 96 4.53 -0.66 -7.30
CA PHE A 96 3.78 -1.89 -7.52
C PHE A 96 2.29 -1.58 -7.44
N THR A 97 1.55 -1.96 -8.48
CA THR A 97 0.08 -1.90 -8.42
C THR A 97 -0.41 -3.17 -7.73
N VAL A 98 -1.10 -3.03 -6.60
CA VAL A 98 -1.62 -4.15 -5.82
C VAL A 98 -3.14 -4.06 -5.85
N ASP A 99 -3.84 -5.17 -6.14
CA ASP A 99 -5.31 -5.15 -6.11
C ASP A 99 -5.81 -4.78 -4.71
N ALA A 100 -7.07 -4.31 -4.60
CA ALA A 100 -7.64 -3.90 -3.32
C ALA A 100 -7.68 -5.01 -2.24
N ASP A 101 -7.45 -6.27 -2.61
CA ASP A 101 -7.29 -7.42 -1.69
C ASP A 101 -5.84 -7.70 -1.26
N GLY A 102 -4.84 -7.02 -1.85
CA GLY A 102 -3.44 -7.30 -1.57
C GLY A 102 -2.84 -8.44 -2.42
N ASN A 103 -3.43 -8.79 -3.56
CA ASN A 103 -3.00 -9.92 -4.41
C ASN A 103 -2.23 -9.49 -5.67
#